data_AF-A0A350CF89-F1
#
_entry.id   AF-A0A350CF89-F1
#
_cell.length_a   1.000
_cell.length_b   1.000
_cell.length_c   1.000
_cell.angle_alpha   90.00
_cell.angle_beta   90.00
_cell.angle_gamma   90.00
#
_symmetry.space_group_name_H-M   'P 1'
#
loop_
_entity.id
_entity.type
_entity.pdbx_description
1 polymer ?
#
loop_
_entity_poly.entity_id
_entity_poly.type
_entity_poly.pdbx_seq_one_letter_code
_entity_poly.pdbx_strand_id
1 'polypeptide(L)'
;GREITVALAGDRLLPLVEIVPPGNWYDYVAKYQSAATQYQVAPAGIPAALPVAAIQAVRAAGASDLTRTDIRLRPDGSFVILEINTIPGMTTHSLVPLAAAALGLTIGQLLEPLLQQKLGSDRSAA
;
A
#
# COMPACT_ATOMS: atom_id res chain seq x y z
N GLY A 1 15.36 -9.24 4.63
CA GLY A 1 15.11 -7.90 4.09
C GLY A 1 13.88 -7.34 4.76
N ARG A 2 13.69 -6.03 4.71
CA ARG A 2 12.48 -5.35 5.20
C ARG A 2 11.35 -5.53 4.19
N GLU A 3 10.12 -5.59 4.66
CA GLU A 3 8.93 -5.70 3.79
C GLU A 3 8.15 -4.41 3.85
N ILE A 4 8.11 -3.71 2.72
CA ILE A 4 7.57 -2.37 2.59
C ILE A 4 6.37 -2.43 1.67
N THR A 5 5.28 -1.81 2.08
CA THR A 5 4.07 -1.70 1.27
C THR A 5 3.84 -0.25 0.88
N VAL A 6 3.48 -0.06 -0.39
CA VAL A 6 3.23 1.25 -1.00
C VAL A 6 1.81 1.26 -1.52
N ALA A 7 0.96 2.06 -0.91
CA ALA A 7 -0.43 2.18 -1.32
C ALA A 7 -0.66 3.46 -2.13
N LEU A 8 -1.43 3.33 -3.22
CA LEU A 8 -1.91 4.43 -4.04
C LEU A 8 -3.43 4.46 -4.01
N ALA A 9 -4.00 5.66 -3.84
CA ALA A 9 -5.42 5.95 -4.02
C ALA A 9 -5.57 6.99 -5.15
N GLY A 10 -5.87 6.53 -6.35
CA GLY A 10 -5.69 7.27 -7.59
C GLY A 10 -4.20 7.57 -7.78
N ASP A 11 -3.87 8.85 -7.98
CA ASP A 11 -2.49 9.33 -8.00
C ASP A 11 -1.92 9.68 -6.61
N ARG A 12 -2.73 9.55 -5.54
CA ARG A 12 -2.28 9.89 -4.19
C ARG A 12 -1.46 8.77 -3.59
N LEU A 13 -0.17 9.04 -3.34
CA LEU A 13 0.69 8.20 -2.52
C LEU A 13 0.30 8.31 -1.03
N LEU A 14 0.05 7.18 -0.39
CA LEU A 14 -0.17 7.08 1.05
C LEU A 14 1.16 6.86 1.80
N PRO A 15 1.22 7.13 3.12
CA PRO A 15 2.37 6.77 3.93
C PRO A 15 2.74 5.29 3.73
N LEU A 16 4.04 5.03 3.53
CA LEU A 16 4.52 3.67 3.41
C LEU A 16 4.32 2.93 4.73
N VAL A 17 4.06 1.63 4.66
CA VAL A 17 3.93 0.79 5.85
C VAL A 17 4.92 -0.35 5.76
N GLU A 18 5.76 -0.49 6.77
CA GLU A 18 6.63 -1.66 6.94
C GLU A 18 5.93 -2.73 7.77
N ILE A 19 6.02 -3.96 7.29
CA ILE A 19 5.55 -5.14 8.00
C ILE A 19 6.75 -5.73 8.75
N VAL A 20 6.64 -5.77 10.08
CA VAL A 20 7.66 -6.32 10.98
C VAL A 20 7.09 -7.57 11.65
N PRO A 21 7.23 -8.76 11.04
CA PRO A 21 6.81 -10.00 11.67
C PRO A 21 7.67 -10.30 12.90
N PRO A 22 7.15 -11.08 13.88
CA PRO A 22 7.92 -11.48 15.07
C PRO A 22 9.11 -12.42 14.75
N GLY A 23 9.11 -13.03 13.56
CA GLY A 23 10.21 -13.83 13.02
C GLY A 23 10.77 -13.22 11.73
N ASN A 24 11.56 -13.99 10.97
CA ASN A 24 12.25 -13.43 9.79
C ASN A 24 11.33 -13.19 8.57
N TRP A 25 10.17 -13.84 8.50
CA TRP A 25 9.33 -13.94 7.28
C TRP A 25 7.87 -13.60 7.59
N TYR A 26 7.21 -12.93 6.64
CA TYR A 26 5.78 -12.62 6.70
C TYR A 26 4.99 -13.73 6.00
N ASP A 27 4.60 -14.74 6.77
CA ASP A 27 3.79 -15.86 6.29
C ASP A 27 2.30 -15.65 6.62
N TYR A 28 1.46 -16.61 6.24
CA TYR A 28 0.02 -16.59 6.51
C TYR A 28 -0.30 -16.43 8.01
N VAL A 29 0.46 -17.10 8.88
CA VAL A 29 0.27 -17.03 10.33
C VAL A 29 0.59 -15.63 10.83
N ALA A 30 1.71 -15.05 10.37
CA ALA A 30 2.08 -13.67 10.67
C ALA A 30 1.05 -12.65 10.16
N LYS A 31 0.36 -12.94 9.05
CA LYS A 31 -0.63 -12.05 8.43
C LYS A 31 -2.01 -12.09 9.09
N TYR A 32 -2.47 -13.25 9.56
CA TYR A 32 -3.87 -13.42 10.00
C TYR A 32 -4.04 -13.94 11.44
N GLN A 33 -3.00 -14.53 12.04
CA GLN A 33 -3.13 -15.22 13.33
C GLN A 33 -2.22 -14.64 14.42
N SER A 34 -1.16 -13.93 14.04
CA SER A 34 -0.21 -13.35 14.98
C SER A 34 -0.64 -11.95 15.44
N ALA A 35 -0.85 -11.78 16.74
CA ALA A 35 -0.94 -10.47 17.37
C ALA A 35 0.42 -9.76 17.51
N ALA A 36 1.52 -10.45 17.19
CA ALA A 36 2.89 -9.96 17.37
C ALA A 36 3.49 -9.32 16.11
N THR A 37 2.80 -9.38 14.96
CA THR A 37 3.22 -8.64 13.76
C THR A 37 2.99 -7.16 13.99
N GLN A 38 4.06 -6.36 13.87
CA GLN A 38 3.99 -4.92 14.01
C GLN A 38 3.94 -4.26 12.63
N TYR A 39 3.23 -3.13 12.57
CA TYR A 39 3.13 -2.30 11.37
C TYR A 39 3.71 -0.93 11.69
N GLN A 40 4.80 -0.57 11.02
CA GLN A 40 5.43 0.73 11.19
C GLN A 40 5.00 1.64 10.05
N VAL A 41 4.27 2.71 10.38
CA VAL A 41 3.86 3.71 9.40
C VAL A 41 4.96 4.76 9.24
N ALA A 42 5.22 5.17 7.99
CA ALA A 42 6.31 6.06 7.61
C ALA A 42 7.69 5.57 8.12
N PRO A 43 8.09 4.33 7.79
CA PRO A 43 9.33 3.76 8.25
C PRO A 43 10.55 4.54 7.73
N ALA A 44 11.60 4.65 8.55
CA ALA A 44 12.82 5.34 8.18
C ALA A 44 13.71 4.50 7.23
N GLY A 45 14.71 5.14 6.60
CA GLY A 45 15.72 4.45 5.81
C GLY A 45 15.18 3.78 4.54
N ILE A 46 14.17 4.38 3.92
CA ILE A 46 13.63 3.93 2.63
C ILE A 46 14.35 4.67 1.49
N PRO A 47 14.93 3.97 0.51
CA PRO A 47 15.49 4.61 -0.67
C PRO A 47 14.43 5.41 -1.42
N ALA A 48 14.76 6.64 -1.82
CA ALA A 48 13.82 7.52 -2.53
C ALA A 48 13.27 6.91 -3.84
N ALA A 49 14.03 6.00 -4.47
CA ALA A 49 13.62 5.30 -5.68
C ALA A 49 12.50 4.26 -5.45
N LEU A 50 12.30 3.76 -4.23
CA LEU A 50 11.34 2.70 -3.92
C LEU A 50 9.88 3.10 -4.20
N PRO A 51 9.35 4.22 -3.64
CA PRO A 51 7.98 4.63 -3.96
C PRO A 51 7.81 5.02 -5.44
N VAL A 52 8.84 5.57 -6.07
CA VAL A 52 8.82 5.89 -7.51
C VAL A 52 8.66 4.63 -8.36
N ALA A 53 9.43 3.58 -8.04
CA ALA A 53 9.34 2.30 -8.73
C ALA A 53 7.97 1.63 -8.53
N ALA A 54 7.38 1.73 -7.34
CA ALA A 54 6.03 1.23 -7.08
C ALA A 54 4.97 1.94 -7.96
N ILE A 55 5.02 3.28 -8.04
CA ILE A 55 4.12 4.07 -8.89
C ILE A 55 4.27 3.67 -10.36
N GLN A 56 5.51 3.54 -10.83
CA GLN A 56 5.78 3.11 -12.21
C GLN A 56 5.27 1.70 -12.48
N ALA A 57 5.43 0.77 -11.54
CA ALA A 57 4.94 -0.60 -11.67
C ALA A 57 3.40 -0.66 -11.75
N VAL A 58 2.69 0.08 -10.90
CA VAL A 58 1.23 0.20 -10.96
C VAL A 58 0.77 0.71 -12.33
N ARG A 59 1.41 1.78 -12.84
CA ARG A 59 1.11 2.34 -14.17
C ARG A 59 1.42 1.36 -15.29
N ALA A 60 2.57 0.68 -15.24
CA ALA A 60 2.96 -0.31 -16.24
C ALA A 60 2.02 -1.52 -16.26
N ALA A 61 1.45 -1.90 -15.12
CA ALA A 61 0.46 -2.95 -15.01
C ALA A 61 -0.95 -2.52 -15.47
N GLY A 62 -1.15 -1.25 -15.82
CA GLY A 62 -2.48 -0.71 -16.14
C GLY A 62 -3.45 -0.70 -14.96
N ALA A 63 -2.93 -0.84 -13.73
CA ALA A 63 -3.75 -0.81 -12.53
C ALA A 63 -4.05 0.65 -12.12
N SER A 64 -5.24 0.86 -11.58
CA SER A 64 -5.77 2.18 -11.21
C SER A 64 -6.51 2.14 -9.89
N ASP A 65 -7.05 3.29 -9.50
CA ASP A 65 -7.92 3.44 -8.34
C ASP A 65 -7.17 3.11 -7.06
N LEU A 66 -7.44 1.98 -6.41
CA LEU A 66 -6.76 1.63 -5.17
C LEU A 66 -5.83 0.44 -5.36
N THR A 67 -4.55 0.64 -5.11
CA THR A 67 -3.54 -0.42 -5.22
C THR A 67 -2.63 -0.45 -4.01
N ARG A 68 -2.05 -1.63 -3.74
CA ARG A 68 -0.97 -1.81 -2.78
C ARG A 68 0.14 -2.63 -3.43
N THR A 69 1.33 -2.05 -3.54
CA THR A 69 2.53 -2.73 -4.04
C THR A 69 3.36 -3.22 -2.87
N ASP A 70 3.68 -4.51 -2.85
CA ASP A 70 4.46 -5.13 -1.78
C ASP A 70 5.90 -5.35 -2.27
N ILE A 71 6.88 -4.90 -1.47
CA ILE A 71 8.27 -4.75 -1.88
C ILE A 71 9.20 -5.33 -0.81
N ARG A 72 10.19 -6.11 -1.24
CA ARG A 72 11.28 -6.59 -0.39
C ARG A 72 12.49 -5.68 -0.52
N LEU A 73 12.85 -4.97 0.54
CA LEU A 73 14.03 -4.10 0.65
C LEU A 73 15.19 -4.85 1.32
N ARG A 74 16.37 -4.87 0.70
CA ARG A 74 17.59 -5.49 1.23
C ARG A 74 18.44 -4.48 2.02
N PRO A 75 19.36 -4.93 2.89
CA PRO A 75 20.20 -4.04 3.70
C PRO A 75 21.11 -3.11 2.89
N ASP A 76 21.48 -3.51 1.67
CA ASP A 76 22.28 -2.71 0.74
C ASP A 76 21.47 -1.61 0.01
N GLY A 77 20.17 -1.47 0.32
CA GLY A 77 19.27 -0.53 -0.33
C GLY A 77 18.67 -1.04 -1.65
N SER A 78 19.10 -2.19 -2.16
CA SER A 78 18.45 -2.81 -3.32
C SER A 78 17.07 -3.34 -2.94
N PHE A 79 16.12 -3.34 -3.88
CA PHE A 79 14.77 -3.82 -3.61
C PHE A 79 14.17 -4.56 -4.81
N VAL A 80 13.17 -5.39 -4.54
CA VAL A 80 12.38 -6.11 -5.56
C VAL A 80 10.90 -5.94 -5.26
N ILE A 81 10.11 -5.66 -6.30
CA ILE A 81 8.65 -5.67 -6.22
C ILE A 81 8.20 -7.12 -6.25
N LEU A 82 7.38 -7.51 -5.27
CA LEU A 82 6.85 -8.87 -5.15
C LEU A 82 5.54 -8.99 -5.92
N GLU A 83 4.61 -8.07 -5.66
CA GLU A 83 3.28 -8.08 -6.27
C GLU A 83 2.62 -6.70 -6.23
N ILE A 84 1.59 -6.54 -7.08
CA ILE A 84 0.65 -5.41 -7.03
C ILE A 84 -0.72 -6.00 -6.68
N ASN A 85 -1.24 -5.62 -5.51
CA ASN A 85 -2.58 -5.95 -5.08
C ASN A 85 -3.56 -4.89 -5.57
N THR A 86 -4.47 -5.26 -6.48
CA THR A 86 -5.52 -4.38 -7.03
C THR A 86 -6.81 -4.39 -6.21
N ILE A 87 -6.92 -5.29 -5.24
CA ILE A 87 -8.02 -5.34 -4.26
C ILE A 87 -7.39 -5.52 -2.87
N PRO A 88 -6.77 -4.47 -2.31
CA PRO A 88 -6.13 -4.58 -1.00
C PRO A 88 -7.17 -4.77 0.10
N GLY A 89 -6.75 -5.39 1.21
CA GLY A 89 -7.60 -5.56 2.39
C GLY A 89 -8.08 -4.22 2.96
N MET A 90 -9.31 -4.22 3.48
CA MET A 90 -10.04 -3.03 3.95
C MET A 90 -10.49 -3.10 5.42
N THR A 91 -10.06 -4.12 6.17
CA THR A 91 -10.36 -4.22 7.60
C THR A 91 -9.55 -3.20 8.40
N THR A 92 -9.93 -2.91 9.64
CA THR A 92 -9.19 -1.97 10.51
C THR A 92 -7.71 -2.34 10.73
N HIS A 93 -7.35 -3.61 10.53
CA HIS A 93 -5.97 -4.11 10.63
C HIS A 93 -5.24 -4.20 9.28
N SER A 94 -5.90 -3.80 8.18
CA SER A 94 -5.31 -3.83 6.84
C SER A 94 -4.39 -2.62 6.60
N LEU A 95 -3.39 -2.81 5.73
CA LEU A 95 -2.31 -1.85 5.51
C LEU A 95 -2.76 -0.52 4.89
N VAL A 96 -3.74 -0.55 3.97
CA VAL A 96 -4.29 0.68 3.37
C VAL A 96 -5.04 1.52 4.41
N PRO A 97 -5.97 0.94 5.21
CA PRO A 97 -6.55 1.64 6.36
C PRO A 97 -5.54 2.20 7.35
N LEU A 98 -4.49 1.46 7.69
CA LEU A 98 -3.42 1.95 8.58
C LEU A 98 -2.71 3.17 7.99
N ALA A 99 -2.35 3.13 6.71
CA ALA A 99 -1.71 4.24 6.02
C ALA A 99 -2.62 5.49 5.94
N ALA A 100 -3.91 5.29 5.68
CA ALA A 100 -4.89 6.38 5.63
C ALA A 100 -5.12 7.02 7.00
N ALA A 101 -5.21 6.21 8.06
CA ALA A 101 -5.39 6.69 9.43
C ALA A 101 -4.22 7.57 9.90
N ALA A 102 -2.99 7.29 9.45
CA ALA A 102 -1.83 8.13 9.73
C ALA A 102 -1.92 9.54 9.12
N LEU A 103 -2.81 9.73 8.13
CA LEU A 103 -3.15 11.05 7.57
C LEU A 103 -4.39 11.67 8.21
N GLY A 104 -4.96 11.05 9.24
CA GLY A 104 -6.24 11.46 9.84
C GLY A 104 -7.46 11.18 8.95
N LEU A 105 -7.33 10.30 7.95
CA LEU A 105 -8.42 9.97 7.02
C LEU A 105 -9.13 8.68 7.43
N THR A 106 -10.45 8.71 7.35
CA THR A 106 -11.28 7.50 7.33
C THR A 106 -11.19 6.82 5.95
N ILE A 107 -11.53 5.53 5.88
CA ILE A 107 -11.64 4.83 4.58
C ILE A 107 -12.67 5.45 3.67
N GLY A 108 -13.81 5.92 4.19
CA GLY A 108 -14.80 6.64 3.40
C GLY A 108 -14.20 7.88 2.74
N GLN A 109 -13.48 8.71 3.51
CA GLN A 109 -12.81 9.91 2.98
C GLN A 109 -11.70 9.58 1.96
N LEU A 110 -11.05 8.41 2.08
CA LEU A 110 -10.06 7.96 1.11
C LEU A 110 -10.71 7.54 -0.21
N LEU A 111 -11.85 6.83 -0.16
CA LEU A 111 -12.49 6.24 -1.33
C LEU A 111 -13.45 7.20 -2.05
N GLU A 112 -14.03 8.16 -1.32
CA GLU A 112 -15.02 9.11 -1.86
C GLU A 112 -14.54 9.80 -3.15
N PRO A 113 -13.31 10.36 -3.23
CA PRO A 113 -12.86 11.01 -4.46
C PRO A 113 -12.75 10.04 -5.65
N LEU A 114 -12.37 8.79 -5.40
CA LEU A 114 -12.24 7.76 -6.44
C LEU A 114 -13.62 7.37 -6.99
N LEU A 115 -14.61 7.22 -6.10
CA LEU A 115 -15.99 6.92 -6.47
C LEU A 115 -16.60 8.07 -7.27
N GLN A 116 -16.41 9.32 -6.82
CA GLN A 116 -16.88 10.51 -7.53
C GLN A 116 -16.28 10.63 -8.93
N GLN A 117 -14.98 10.34 -9.08
CA GLN A 117 -14.32 10.36 -10.37
C GLN A 117 -14.95 9.36 -11.36
N LYS A 118 -15.22 8.13 -10.93
CA LYS A 118 -15.86 7.09 -11.77
C LYS A 118 -17.30 7.44 -12.15
N LEU A 119 -18.08 7.90 -11.17
CA LEU A 119 -19.48 8.30 -11.40
C LEU A 119 -19.58 9.54 -12.29
N GLY A 120 -18.60 10.45 -12.22
CA GLY A 120 -18.52 11.63 -13.09
C GLY A 120 -18.04 11.34 -14.50
N SER A 121 -17.10 10.38 -14.67
CA SER A 121 -16.65 9.95 -15.99
C SER A 121 -17.75 9.24 -16.79
N ASP A 122 -18.62 8.47 -16.12
CA ASP A 122 -19.74 7.78 -16.77
C ASP A 122 -20.83 8.74 -17.29
N ARG A 123 -21.00 9.91 -16.65
CA ARG A 123 -21.98 10.92 -17.10
C ARG A 123 -21.50 11.81 -18.25
N SER A 124 -20.22 11.77 -18.57
CA SER A 124 -19.64 12.53 -19.69
C SER A 124 -19.63 11.72 -21.00
N ALA A 125 -20.04 10.45 -20.93
CA ALA A 125 -20.08 9.50 -22.05
C ALA A 125 -21.51 9.11 -22.47
N ALA A 126 -22.54 9.80 -21.94
CA ALA A 126 -23.96 9.59 -22.25
C ALA A 126 -24.58 10.82 -22.91
#